data_AF-A0A151EQP9-F1
#
_entry.id   AF-A0A151EQP9-F1
#
_cell.length_a   1.000
_cell.length_b   1.000
_cell.length_c   1.000
_cell.angle_alpha   90.00
_cell.angle_beta   90.00
_cell.angle_gamma   90.00
#
_symmetry.space_group_name_H-M   'P 1'
#
loop_
_entity.id
_entity.type
_entity.pdbx_description
1 polymer ?
#
loop_
_entity_poly.entity_id
_entity_poly.type
_entity_poly.pdbx_seq_one_letter_code
_entity_poly.pdbx_strand_id
1 'polypeptide(L)'
;MVDFNNSEVVRHILQTLINLSGRKTTKKQAISTMYELIKNLEDKYDFLKHIEIKDTRFLETEEPVSVMSDINSVKLNDVGKALYDIIKKMNSNLGRQAGYFFIKELKNNIGENYFSVMEEMGLNFGLMQLEFEVNVMSKKL
;
A
#
# COMPACT_ATOMS: atom_id res chain seq x y z
N MET A 1 22.34 10.00 3.11
CA MET A 1 20.88 9.90 3.02
C MET A 1 20.59 9.18 1.71
N VAL A 2 19.91 8.04 1.74
CA VAL A 2 19.54 7.33 0.51
C VAL A 2 18.36 8.08 -0.09
N ASP A 3 18.54 8.66 -1.27
CA ASP A 3 17.47 9.32 -2.01
C ASP A 3 16.73 8.25 -2.80
N PHE A 4 15.44 8.04 -2.49
CA PHE A 4 14.60 7.09 -3.21
C PHE A 4 13.65 7.86 -4.12
N ASN A 5 13.61 7.46 -5.38
CA ASN A 5 12.63 8.01 -6.31
C ASN A 5 11.23 7.45 -5.99
N ASN A 6 10.18 8.22 -6.28
CA ASN A 6 8.79 7.81 -6.01
C ASN A 6 8.47 6.41 -6.54
N SER A 7 8.96 6.04 -7.73
CA SER A 7 8.73 4.72 -8.32
C SER A 7 9.28 3.59 -7.46
N GLU A 8 10.45 3.78 -6.85
CA GLU A 8 11.09 2.79 -5.98
C GLU A 8 10.32 2.64 -4.68
N VAL A 9 9.96 3.77 -4.06
CA VAL A 9 9.19 3.81 -2.82
C VAL A 9 7.83 3.16 -3.00
N VAL A 10 7.09 3.55 -4.04
CA VAL A 10 5.77 2.99 -4.35
C VAL A 10 5.87 1.49 -4.61
N ARG A 11 6.82 1.04 -5.44
CA ARG A 11 7.00 -0.40 -5.73
C ARG A 11 7.24 -1.18 -4.44
N HIS A 12 8.15 -0.70 -3.59
CA HIS A 12 8.49 -1.36 -2.33
C HIS A 12 7.27 -1.45 -1.40
N ILE A 13 6.54 -0.35 -1.21
CA ILE A 13 5.34 -0.32 -0.36
C ILE A 13 4.28 -1.29 -0.86
N LEU A 14 3.95 -1.24 -2.15
CA LEU A 14 2.93 -2.11 -2.72
C LEU A 14 3.31 -3.59 -2.60
N GLN A 15 4.59 -3.90 -2.81
CA GLN A 15 5.11 -5.26 -2.63
C GLN A 15 5.00 -5.70 -1.16
N THR A 16 5.36 -4.85 -0.21
CA THR A 16 5.20 -5.13 1.21
C THR A 16 3.72 -5.36 1.56
N LEU A 17 2.80 -4.52 1.08
CA LEU A 17 1.36 -4.66 1.32
C LEU A 17 0.80 -5.99 0.79
N ILE A 18 1.18 -6.38 -0.42
CA ILE A 18 0.79 -7.67 -1.01
C ILE A 18 1.32 -8.82 -0.16
N ASN A 19 2.60 -8.77 0.25
CA ASN A 19 3.20 -9.83 1.05
C ASN A 19 2.50 -9.97 2.40
N LEU A 20 2.26 -8.86 3.11
CA LEU A 20 1.57 -8.84 4.40
C LEU A 20 0.14 -9.37 4.29
N SER A 21 -0.59 -8.94 3.28
CA SER A 21 -1.98 -9.38 3.04
C SER A 21 -2.05 -10.84 2.62
N GLY A 22 -1.06 -11.30 1.84
CA GLY A 22 -0.92 -12.69 1.42
C GLY A 22 -0.67 -13.64 2.59
N ARG A 23 0.02 -13.20 3.67
CA ARG A 23 0.18 -14.00 4.91
C ARG A 23 -1.13 -14.21 5.66
N LYS A 24 -2.13 -13.34 5.46
CA LYS A 24 -3.44 -13.39 6.15
C LYS A 24 -4.54 -14.00 5.28
N THR A 25 -4.27 -14.17 3.99
CA THR A 25 -5.20 -14.69 2.98
C THR A 25 -4.43 -15.66 2.06
N THR A 26 -4.51 -15.49 0.74
CA THR A 26 -3.61 -16.13 -0.23
C THR A 26 -2.87 -15.05 -1.02
N LYS A 27 -1.65 -15.34 -1.50
CA LYS A 27 -0.89 -14.42 -2.37
C LYS A 27 -1.73 -13.98 -3.59
N LYS A 28 -2.47 -14.91 -4.19
CA LYS A 28 -3.39 -14.64 -5.31
C LYS A 28 -4.49 -13.65 -4.95
N GLN A 29 -5.16 -13.82 -3.79
CA GLN A 29 -6.20 -12.88 -3.33
C GLN A 29 -5.64 -11.51 -2.99
N ALA A 30 -4.45 -11.44 -2.38
CA ALA A 30 -3.78 -10.17 -2.09
C ALA A 30 -3.44 -9.39 -3.37
N ILE A 31 -2.96 -10.07 -4.41
CA ILE A 31 -2.65 -9.47 -5.71
C ILE A 31 -3.91 -9.02 -6.43
N SER A 32 -4.95 -9.87 -6.46
CA SER A 32 -6.25 -9.49 -7.05
C SER A 32 -6.85 -8.26 -6.38
N THR A 33 -6.85 -8.24 -5.05
CA THR A 33 -7.31 -7.09 -4.26
C THR A 33 -6.50 -5.83 -4.59
N MET A 34 -5.17 -5.94 -4.69
CA MET A 34 -4.31 -4.81 -5.04
C MET A 34 -4.58 -4.31 -6.47
N TYR A 35 -4.74 -5.23 -7.44
CA TYR A 35 -5.04 -4.88 -8.82
C TYR A 35 -6.34 -4.07 -8.92
N GLU A 36 -7.43 -4.58 -8.34
CA GLU A 36 -8.73 -3.91 -8.31
C GLU A 36 -8.65 -2.56 -7.60
N LEU A 37 -7.90 -2.50 -6.50
CA LEU A 37 -7.71 -1.28 -5.73
C LEU A 37 -6.98 -0.19 -6.52
N ILE A 38 -5.87 -0.52 -7.18
CA ILE A 38 -5.13 0.41 -8.03
C ILE A 38 -6.03 0.92 -9.15
N LYS A 39 -6.72 0.02 -9.85
CA LYS A 39 -7.66 0.38 -10.93
C LYS A 39 -8.77 1.32 -10.47
N ASN A 40 -9.37 1.05 -9.31
CA ASN A 40 -10.42 1.90 -8.74
C ASN A 40 -9.92 3.27 -8.25
N LEU A 41 -8.61 3.42 -8.03
CA LEU A 41 -8.02 4.67 -7.58
C LEU A 41 -7.44 5.50 -8.74
N GLU A 42 -7.29 4.93 -9.94
CA GLU A 42 -6.83 5.65 -11.14
C GLU A 42 -7.71 6.87 -11.46
N ASP A 43 -9.02 6.78 -11.24
CA ASP A 43 -9.96 7.90 -11.44
C ASP A 43 -9.64 9.11 -10.54
N LYS A 44 -9.11 8.85 -9.34
CA LYS A 44 -8.75 9.88 -8.35
C LYS A 44 -7.30 10.33 -8.50
N TYR A 45 -6.42 9.41 -8.90
CA TYR A 45 -4.99 9.59 -9.00
C TYR A 45 -4.51 9.05 -10.35
N ASP A 46 -4.60 9.88 -11.40
CA ASP A 46 -4.31 9.47 -12.79
C ASP A 46 -2.91 8.85 -12.95
N PHE A 47 -1.94 9.25 -12.14
CA PHE A 47 -0.59 8.67 -12.17
C PHE A 47 -0.53 7.18 -11.78
N LEU A 48 -1.56 6.63 -11.14
CA LEU A 48 -1.61 5.21 -10.80
C LEU A 48 -1.71 4.32 -12.06
N LYS A 49 -2.06 4.87 -13.23
CA LYS A 49 -1.98 4.15 -14.51
C LYS A 49 -0.57 3.67 -14.87
N HIS A 50 0.45 4.26 -14.25
CA HIS A 50 1.85 3.90 -14.38
C HIS A 50 2.28 2.76 -13.44
N ILE A 51 1.32 2.14 -12.74
CA ILE A 51 1.52 0.97 -11.88
C ILE A 51 0.87 -0.23 -12.56
N GLU A 52 1.66 -1.28 -12.77
CA GLU A 52 1.19 -2.55 -13.27
C GLU A 52 1.24 -3.58 -12.15
N ILE A 53 0.06 -4.14 -11.82
CA ILE A 53 -0.06 -5.30 -10.96
C ILE A 53 -0.23 -6.52 -11.86
N LYS A 54 0.81 -7.35 -11.92
CA LYS A 54 0.86 -8.51 -12.81
C LYS A 54 -0.13 -9.58 -12.39
N ASP A 55 -0.85 -10.10 -13.38
CA ASP A 55 -1.82 -11.16 -13.16
C ASP A 55 -1.12 -12.51 -12.93
N THR A 56 -1.30 -13.07 -11.73
CA THR A 56 -0.69 -14.35 -11.33
C THR A 56 -1.35 -15.58 -11.96
N ARG A 57 -2.31 -15.41 -12.89
CA ARG A 57 -2.87 -16.55 -13.64
C ARG A 57 -1.84 -17.27 -14.50
N PHE A 58 -0.73 -16.62 -14.85
CA PHE A 58 0.19 -17.14 -15.86
C PHE A 58 1.62 -17.43 -15.41
N LEU A 59 2.09 -16.94 -14.25
CA LEU A 59 3.50 -17.11 -13.86
C LEU A 59 3.70 -17.16 -12.34
N GLU A 60 4.65 -18.00 -11.91
CA GLU A 60 5.41 -17.82 -10.67
C GLU A 60 6.30 -16.56 -10.78
N THR A 61 5.71 -15.39 -11.04
CA THR A 61 6.48 -14.14 -11.03
C THR A 61 6.84 -13.81 -9.58
N GLU A 62 8.15 -13.72 -9.31
CA GLU A 62 8.68 -13.36 -7.99
C GLU A 62 8.18 -11.97 -7.55
N GLU A 63 8.07 -11.02 -8.49
CA GLU A 63 7.61 -9.65 -8.24
C GLU A 63 6.29 -9.31 -8.98
N PRO A 64 5.15 -9.29 -8.27
CA PRO A 64 3.84 -8.94 -8.85
C PRO A 64 3.63 -7.44 -9.14
N VAL A 65 4.55 -6.55 -8.74
CA VAL A 65 4.40 -5.09 -8.90
C VAL A 65 5.47 -4.54 -9.82
N SER A 66 5.07 -3.81 -10.84
CA SER A 66 5.93 -2.97 -11.67
C SER A 66 5.46 -1.52 -11.59
N VAL A 67 6.40 -0.57 -11.48
CA VAL A 67 6.11 0.86 -11.36
C VAL A 67 6.98 1.61 -12.34
N MET A 68 6.37 2.34 -13.27
CA MET A 68 7.08 3.12 -14.27
C MET A 68 7.68 4.40 -13.66
N SER A 69 8.76 4.90 -14.25
CA SER A 69 9.49 6.07 -13.76
C SER A 69 8.72 7.39 -13.89
N ASP A 70 7.63 7.43 -14.66
CA ASP A 70 6.74 8.59 -14.80
C ASP A 70 6.26 9.13 -13.44
N ILE A 71 6.08 8.24 -12.45
CA ILE A 71 5.67 8.61 -11.08
C ILE A 71 6.71 9.51 -10.39
N ASN A 72 7.96 9.51 -10.82
CA ASN A 72 9.02 10.34 -10.23
C ASN A 72 8.79 11.84 -10.47
N SER A 73 7.96 12.19 -11.45
CA SER A 73 7.54 13.58 -11.71
C SER A 73 6.36 14.05 -10.84
N VAL A 74 5.69 13.12 -10.16
CA VAL A 74 4.52 13.41 -9.32
C VAL A 74 4.97 14.05 -8.01
N LYS A 75 4.21 15.04 -7.53
CA LYS A 75 4.48 15.67 -6.24
C LYS A 75 4.43 14.63 -5.12
N LEU A 76 5.44 14.66 -4.26
CA LEU A 76 5.62 13.72 -3.15
C LEU A 76 4.35 13.58 -2.29
N ASN A 77 3.70 14.70 -1.96
CA ASN A 77 2.46 14.72 -1.16
C ASN A 77 1.27 14.05 -1.86
N ASP A 78 1.20 14.10 -3.20
CA ASP A 78 0.11 13.47 -3.94
C ASP A 78 0.34 11.94 -4.03
N VAL A 79 1.59 11.51 -4.14
CA VAL A 79 1.98 10.09 -3.96
C VAL A 79 1.62 9.61 -2.56
N GLY A 80 1.94 10.40 -1.52
CA GLY A 80 1.58 10.10 -0.13
C GLY A 80 0.09 9.92 0.09
N LYS A 81 -0.76 10.80 -0.46
CA LYS A 81 -2.23 10.66 -0.38
C LYS A 81 -2.73 9.36 -1.03
N ALA A 82 -2.19 8.99 -2.19
CA ALA A 82 -2.56 7.75 -2.85
C ALA A 82 -2.15 6.52 -2.02
N LEU A 83 -0.93 6.51 -1.48
CA LEU A 83 -0.44 5.45 -0.62
C LEU A 83 -1.26 5.32 0.67
N TYR A 84 -1.67 6.45 1.27
CA TYR A 84 -2.56 6.44 2.43
C TYR A 84 -3.88 5.72 2.10
N ASP A 85 -4.52 6.09 0.99
CA ASP A 85 -5.79 5.49 0.56
C ASP A 85 -5.62 3.98 0.27
N ILE A 86 -4.50 3.59 -0.35
CA ILE A 86 -4.17 2.20 -0.64
C ILE A 86 -4.02 1.40 0.66
N ILE A 87 -3.17 1.85 1.59
CA ILE A 87 -2.93 1.18 2.87
C ILE A 87 -4.24 1.06 3.66
N LYS A 88 -5.04 2.12 3.70
CA LYS A 88 -6.33 2.16 4.41
C LYS A 88 -7.33 1.16 3.83
N LYS A 89 -7.47 1.10 2.50
CA LYS A 89 -8.38 0.18 1.82
C LYS A 89 -7.91 -1.28 1.97
N MET A 90 -6.62 -1.55 1.79
CA MET A 90 -6.03 -2.88 2.04
C MET A 90 -6.28 -3.34 3.48
N ASN A 91 -6.04 -2.48 4.47
CA ASN A 91 -6.27 -2.80 5.86
C ASN A 91 -7.75 -3.13 6.15
N SER A 92 -8.66 -2.34 5.58
CA SER A 92 -10.11 -2.51 5.75
C SER A 92 -10.61 -3.84 5.17
N ASN A 93 -9.99 -4.34 4.09
CA ASN A 93 -10.36 -5.60 3.44
C ASN A 93 -9.97 -6.85 4.26
N LEU A 94 -9.02 -6.73 5.19
CA LEU A 94 -8.59 -7.86 6.04
C LEU A 94 -9.57 -8.17 7.18
N GLY A 95 -10.55 -7.30 7.43
CA GLY A 95 -11.45 -7.42 8.57
C GLY A 95 -10.80 -7.06 9.90
N ARG A 96 -11.59 -7.04 10.98
CA ARG A 96 -11.20 -6.43 12.26
C ARG A 96 -9.94 -7.04 12.89
N GLN A 97 -9.89 -8.37 13.00
CA GLN A 97 -8.83 -9.05 13.75
C GLN A 97 -7.50 -9.02 13.00
N ALA A 98 -7.52 -9.31 11.69
CA ALA A 98 -6.33 -9.29 10.85
C ALA A 98 -5.86 -7.86 10.52
N GLY A 99 -6.77 -6.89 10.44
CA GLY A 99 -6.45 -5.49 10.20
C GLY A 99 -5.82 -4.77 11.41
N TYR A 100 -6.16 -5.18 12.64
CA TYR A 100 -5.65 -4.53 13.86
C TYR A 100 -4.12 -4.48 13.93
N PHE A 101 -3.44 -5.53 13.49
CA PHE A 101 -1.98 -5.60 13.48
C PHE A 101 -1.35 -5.19 12.15
N PHE A 102 -2.14 -4.92 11.11
CA PHE A 102 -1.63 -4.75 9.75
C PHE A 102 -0.73 -3.53 9.59
N ILE A 103 -1.15 -2.37 10.11
CA ILE A 103 -0.36 -1.12 10.02
C ILE A 103 0.92 -1.23 10.82
N LYS A 104 0.87 -1.88 12.00
CA LYS A 104 2.05 -2.18 12.81
C LYS A 104 3.00 -3.13 12.09
N GLU A 105 2.49 -4.19 11.46
CA GLU A 105 3.30 -5.09 10.64
C GLU A 105 3.92 -4.37 9.46
N LEU A 106 3.19 -3.49 8.78
CA LEU A 106 3.72 -2.66 7.69
C LEU A 106 4.91 -1.83 8.13
N LYS A 107 4.77 -1.08 9.23
CA LYS A 107 5.88 -0.32 9.82
C LYS A 107 7.10 -1.20 10.09
N ASN A 108 6.90 -2.40 10.62
CA ASN A 108 8.00 -3.32 10.96
C ASN A 108 8.64 -4.03 9.76
N ASN A 109 7.94 -4.14 8.61
CA ASN A 109 8.41 -4.90 7.45
C ASN A 109 8.90 -4.00 6.30
N ILE A 110 8.69 -2.68 6.38
CA ILE A 110 9.05 -1.76 5.30
C ILE A 110 10.51 -1.30 5.34
N GLY A 111 11.15 -1.37 6.50
CA GLY A 111 12.53 -0.92 6.71
C GLY A 111 12.64 0.58 6.97
N GLU A 112 13.65 0.98 7.75
CA GLU A 112 13.78 2.35 8.28
C GLU A 112 13.91 3.42 7.19
N ASN A 113 14.71 3.17 6.15
CA ASN A 113 14.92 4.17 5.10
C ASN A 113 13.62 4.49 4.33
N TYR A 114 12.81 3.48 4.00
CA TYR A 114 11.52 3.68 3.34
C TYR A 114 10.49 4.30 4.28
N PHE A 115 10.53 3.93 5.56
CA PHE A 115 9.66 4.54 6.58
C PHE A 115 9.89 6.05 6.67
N SER A 116 11.13 6.52 6.71
CA SER A 116 11.44 7.96 6.75
C SER A 116 10.90 8.70 5.51
N VAL A 117 11.07 8.14 4.31
CA VAL A 117 10.52 8.76 3.08
C VAL A 117 9.00 8.79 3.09
N MET A 118 8.35 7.77 3.65
CA MET A 118 6.90 7.78 3.83
C MET A 118 6.42 8.87 4.78
N GLU A 119 7.16 9.16 5.85
CA GLU A 119 6.86 10.29 6.73
C GLU A 119 6.99 11.62 6.00
N GLU A 120 8.00 11.79 5.15
CA GLU A 120 8.17 12.96 4.28
C GLU A 120 7.04 13.09 3.23
N MET A 121 6.49 11.97 2.76
CA MET A 121 5.28 11.91 1.92
C MET A 121 3.99 12.28 2.68
N GLY A 122 4.06 12.47 4.00
CA GLY A 122 2.92 12.81 4.86
C GLY A 122 2.16 11.59 5.41
N LEU A 123 2.75 10.39 5.35
CA LEU A 123 2.15 9.18 5.91
C LEU A 123 2.43 9.06 7.40
N ASN A 124 1.39 9.23 8.22
CA ASN A 124 1.48 9.02 9.67
C ASN A 124 0.81 7.70 10.07
N PHE A 125 1.63 6.66 10.25
CA PHE A 125 1.16 5.33 10.64
C PHE A 125 0.47 5.29 12.01
N GLY A 126 0.86 6.15 12.94
CA GLY A 126 0.21 6.26 14.25
C GLY A 126 -1.22 6.77 14.12
N LEU A 127 -1.41 7.83 13.32
CA LEU A 127 -2.73 8.36 13.01
C LEU A 127 -3.58 7.33 12.26
N MET A 128 -3.01 6.63 11.26
CA MET A 128 -3.73 5.60 10.51
C MET A 128 -4.18 4.44 11.41
N GLN A 129 -3.36 4.02 12.37
CA GLN A 129 -3.73 3.01 13.37
C GLN A 129 -4.87 3.50 14.25
N LEU A 130 -4.78 4.73 14.76
CA LEU A 130 -5.82 5.34 15.58
C LEU A 130 -7.15 5.45 14.82
N GLU A 131 -7.12 5.91 13.58
CA GLU A 131 -8.31 5.99 12.71
C GLU A 131 -8.94 4.62 12.49
N PHE A 132 -8.14 3.58 12.28
CA PHE A 132 -8.66 2.21 12.16
C PHE A 132 -9.36 1.78 13.45
N GLU A 133 -8.73 1.98 14.60
CA GLU A 133 -9.27 1.61 15.91
C GLU A 133 -10.59 2.34 16.21
N VAL A 134 -10.65 3.65 15.94
CA VAL A 134 -11.87 4.46 16.09
C VAL A 134 -12.98 3.95 15.17
N ASN A 135 -12.68 3.70 13.88
CA ASN A 135 -13.66 3.16 12.92
C ASN A 135 -14.15 1.76 13.29
N VAL A 136 -13.28 0.95 13.89
CA VAL A 136 -13.62 -0.36 14.41
C VAL A 136 -14.53 -0.23 15.62
N MET A 137 -14.26 0.69 16.54
CA MET A 137 -15.07 0.90 17.74
C MET A 137 -16.44 1.49 17.42
N SER A 138 -16.55 2.46 16.51
CA SER A 138 -17.82 3.08 16.14
C SER A 138 -18.82 2.08 15.52
N LYS A 139 -18.35 1.07 14.79
CA LYS A 139 -19.17 -0.03 14.26
C LYS A 139 -19.68 -1.02 15.32
N LYS A 140 -19.34 -0.85 16.60
CA LYS A 140 -19.89 -1.67 17.72
C LYS A 140 -21.13 -1.05 18.37
N LEU A 141 -21.40 0.23 18.09
CA LEU A 141 -22.56 0.98 18.59
C LEU A 141 -23.67 0.97 17.53
#